data_AF-A0A1E5H418-F1
#
_entry.id   AF-A0A1E5H418-F1
#
_cell.length_a   1.000
_cell.length_b   1.000
_cell.length_c   1.000
_cell.angle_alpha   90.00
_cell.angle_beta   90.00
_cell.angle_gamma   90.00
#
_symmetry.space_group_name_H-M   'P 1'
#
loop_
_entity.id
_entity.type
_entity.pdbx_description
1 polymer ?
#
loop_
_entity_poly.entity_id
_entity_poly.type
_entity_poly.pdbx_seq_one_letter_code
_entity_poly.pdbx_strand_id
1 'polypeptide(L)'
;MKKELHNLKAIPYQDITDLQDLLDRLESWQEPLAVLDHFFQFRTGPINKKKVIKEYYACGHLFHAFFTEFLRLIEDKQVKIEKLDRERKVISHFIKV
;
A
#
# COMPACT_ATOMS: atom_id res chain seq x y z
N MET A 1 -28.36 32.34 20.57
CA MET A 1 -27.41 31.22 20.50
C MET A 1 -27.42 30.64 19.09
N LYS A 2 -26.47 31.03 18.23
CA LYS A 2 -26.24 30.35 16.94
C LYS A 2 -25.16 29.30 17.19
N LYS A 3 -25.52 28.02 17.19
CA LYS A 3 -24.55 26.93 17.18
C LYS A 3 -23.90 26.96 15.80
N GLU A 4 -22.70 27.52 15.71
CA GLU A 4 -21.83 27.27 14.57
C GLU A 4 -21.45 25.79 14.63
N LEU A 5 -22.21 24.95 13.91
CA LEU A 5 -21.74 23.65 13.52
C LEU A 5 -20.60 23.92 12.53
N HIS A 6 -19.40 24.14 13.05
CA HIS A 6 -18.20 23.89 12.27
C HIS A 6 -18.34 22.45 11.79
N ASN A 7 -18.51 22.28 10.47
CA ASN A 7 -18.55 21.00 9.81
C ASN A 7 -17.21 20.30 10.08
N LEU A 8 -17.13 19.63 11.24
CA LEU A 8 -16.18 18.57 11.50
C LEU A 8 -16.45 17.57 10.39
N LYS A 9 -15.60 17.57 9.36
CA LYS A 9 -15.64 16.58 8.29
C LYS A 9 -15.62 15.24 9.00
N ALA A 10 -16.78 14.60 9.11
CA ALA A 10 -16.86 13.25 9.61
C ALA A 10 -15.96 12.43 8.69
N ILE A 11 -14.89 11.85 9.23
CA ILE A 11 -14.10 10.87 8.48
C ILE A 11 -15.12 9.79 8.13
N PRO A 12 -15.45 9.61 6.84
CA PRO A 12 -16.40 8.59 6.43
C PRO A 12 -15.90 7.26 6.99
N TYR A 13 -16.78 6.48 7.61
CA TYR A 13 -16.45 5.13 8.10
C TYR A 13 -15.73 4.29 7.03
N GLN A 14 -16.09 4.50 5.76
CA GLN A 14 -15.43 3.91 4.61
C GLN A 14 -13.94 4.22 4.51
N ASP A 15 -13.48 5.42 4.88
CA ASP A 15 -12.05 5.74 4.85
C ASP A 15 -11.27 4.98 5.93
N ILE A 16 -11.89 4.69 7.06
CA ILE A 16 -11.29 3.85 8.11
C ILE A 16 -11.19 2.40 7.60
N THR A 17 -12.27 1.87 7.04
CA THR A 17 -12.28 0.53 6.44
C THR A 17 -11.25 0.41 5.33
N ASP A 18 -11.16 1.39 4.42
CA ASP A 18 -10.22 1.36 3.31
C ASP A 18 -8.75 1.44 3.77
N LEU A 19 -8.49 2.07 4.92
CA LEU A 19 -7.17 2.08 5.56
C LEU A 19 -6.86 0.73 6.24
N GLN A 20 -7.85 0.11 6.87
CA GLN A 20 -7.71 -1.24 7.45
C GLN A 20 -7.41 -2.27 6.36
N ASP A 21 -8.18 -2.27 5.26
CA ASP A 21 -7.94 -3.15 4.11
C ASP A 21 -6.54 -2.94 3.49
N LEU A 22 -6.04 -1.70 3.48
CA LEU A 22 -4.68 -1.42 3.02
C LEU A 22 -3.64 -1.98 3.99
N LEU A 23 -3.83 -1.81 5.29
CA LEU A 23 -2.94 -2.37 6.32
C LEU A 23 -2.88 -3.88 6.22
N ASP A 24 -4.03 -4.56 6.15
CA ASP A 24 -4.10 -6.02 6.04
C ASP A 24 -3.36 -6.52 4.79
N ARG A 25 -3.48 -5.81 3.66
CA ARG A 25 -2.73 -6.14 2.43
C ARG A 25 -1.22 -5.95 2.62
N LEU A 26 -0.78 -4.87 3.27
CA LEU A 26 0.63 -4.65 3.53
C LEU A 26 1.20 -5.68 4.50
N GLU A 27 0.46 -6.02 5.56
CA GLU A 27 0.84 -7.05 6.53
C GLU A 27 0.92 -8.44 5.88
N SER A 28 0.04 -8.75 4.92
CA SER A 28 0.08 -10.02 4.20
C SER A 28 1.39 -10.25 3.43
N TRP A 29 2.12 -9.18 3.11
CA TRP A 29 3.43 -9.26 2.45
C TRP A 29 4.60 -9.43 3.42
N GLN A 30 4.40 -9.31 4.73
CA GLN A 30 5.49 -9.38 5.72
C GLN A 30 6.29 -10.69 5.63
N GLU A 31 5.61 -11.83 5.68
CA GLU A 31 6.27 -13.15 5.63
C GLU A 31 6.93 -13.43 4.25
N PRO A 32 6.26 -13.17 3.11
CA PRO A 32 6.91 -13.17 1.80
C PRO A 32 8.20 -12.33 1.71
N LEU A 33 8.18 -11.10 2.22
CA LEU A 33 9.33 -10.22 2.16
C LEU A 33 10.47 -10.68 3.08
N ALA A 34 10.15 -11.31 4.22
CA ALA A 34 11.16 -11.93 5.08
C ALA A 34 11.93 -13.05 4.37
N VAL A 35 11.28 -13.83 3.49
CA VAL A 35 11.95 -14.84 2.65
C VAL A 35 12.94 -14.18 1.69
N LEU A 36 12.57 -13.06 1.07
CA LEU A 36 13.48 -12.29 0.21
C LEU A 36 14.67 -11.75 1.00
N ASP A 37 14.42 -11.13 2.15
CA ASP A 37 15.48 -10.59 3.01
C ASP A 37 16.49 -11.67 3.38
N HIS A 38 16.01 -12.81 3.90
CA HIS A 38 16.86 -13.95 4.25
C HIS A 38 17.65 -14.50 3.05
N PHE A 39 17.07 -14.53 1.84
CA PHE A 39 17.79 -14.97 0.65
C PHE A 39 18.96 -14.04 0.29
N PHE A 40 18.73 -12.72 0.38
CA PHE A 40 19.71 -11.69 0.03
C PHE A 40 20.72 -11.37 1.15
N GLN A 41 20.49 -11.86 2.38
CA GLN A 41 21.45 -11.74 3.47
C GLN A 41 22.83 -12.30 3.09
N PHE A 42 23.87 -11.61 3.58
CA PHE A 42 25.26 -11.92 3.23
C PHE A 42 25.67 -13.28 3.81
N ARG A 43 25.96 -14.25 2.94
CA ARG A 43 26.42 -15.58 3.37
C ARG A 43 27.92 -15.57 3.55
N THR A 44 28.39 -15.79 4.77
CA THR A 44 29.82 -15.86 5.13
C THR A 44 30.41 -17.27 5.03
N GLY A 45 29.62 -18.26 4.60
CA GLY A 45 30.02 -19.67 4.47
C GLY A 45 30.18 -20.15 3.02
N PRO A 46 30.61 -21.42 2.82
CA PRO A 46 30.76 -22.01 1.49
C PRO A 46 29.43 -22.02 0.73
N ILE A 47 29.45 -21.48 -0.50
CA ILE A 47 28.25 -21.29 -1.31
C ILE A 47 27.91 -22.57 -2.08
N ASN A 48 26.70 -23.10 -1.85
CA ASN A 48 26.12 -24.13 -2.71
C ASN A 48 25.44 -23.49 -3.94
N LYS A 49 26.17 -23.41 -5.05
CA LYS A 49 25.71 -22.77 -6.30
C LYS A 49 24.37 -23.31 -6.82
N LYS A 50 24.15 -24.63 -6.79
CA LYS A 50 22.89 -25.23 -7.27
C LYS A 50 21.69 -24.81 -6.43
N LYS A 51 21.87 -24.73 -5.10
CA LYS A 51 20.84 -24.26 -4.17
C LYS A 51 20.54 -22.78 -4.40
N VAL A 52 21.57 -21.95 -4.52
CA VAL A 52 21.42 -20.51 -4.79
C VAL A 52 20.66 -20.24 -6.09
N ILE A 53 20.95 -20.97 -7.18
CA ILE A 53 20.24 -20.79 -8.45
C ILE A 53 18.74 -21.12 -8.32
N LYS A 54 18.39 -22.20 -7.60
CA LYS A 54 16.98 -22.56 -7.38
C LYS A 54 16.26 -21.53 -6.51
N GLU A 55 16.88 -21.11 -5.41
CA GLU A 55 16.34 -20.10 -4.51
C GLU A 55 16.19 -18.75 -5.23
N TYR A 56 17.16 -18.39 -6.08
CA TYR A 56 17.11 -17.17 -6.90
C TYR A 56 15.89 -17.14 -7.82
N TYR A 57 15.57 -18.27 -8.49
CA TYR A 57 14.39 -18.34 -9.35
C TYR A 57 13.10 -18.10 -8.57
N ALA A 58 12.94 -18.74 -7.40
CA ALA A 58 11.77 -18.54 -6.53
C ALA A 58 11.70 -17.10 -5.98
N CYS A 59 12.82 -16.54 -5.53
CA CYS A 59 12.88 -15.17 -5.02
C CYS A 59 12.62 -14.14 -6.12
N GLY A 60 13.05 -14.41 -7.36
CA GLY A 60 12.74 -13.57 -8.52
C GLY A 60 11.24 -13.49 -8.80
N HIS A 61 10.55 -14.63 -8.75
CA HIS A 61 9.08 -14.66 -8.87
C HIS A 61 8.38 -13.93 -7.73
N LEU A 62 8.84 -14.14 -6.50
CA LEU A 62 8.28 -13.51 -5.31
C LEU A 62 8.44 -11.98 -5.36
N PHE A 63 9.63 -11.51 -5.73
CA PHE A 63 9.90 -10.10 -5.96
C PHE A 63 8.99 -9.52 -7.05
N HIS A 64 8.85 -10.21 -8.18
CA HIS A 64 8.00 -9.73 -9.27
C HIS A 64 6.53 -9.61 -8.83
N ALA A 65 6.01 -10.62 -8.14
CA ALA A 65 4.64 -10.59 -7.61
C ALA A 65 4.42 -9.42 -6.65
N PHE A 66 5.34 -9.22 -5.70
CA PHE A 66 5.30 -8.07 -4.79
C PHE A 66 5.35 -6.75 -5.55
N PHE A 67 6.30 -6.60 -6.48
CA PHE A 67 6.51 -5.35 -7.21
C PHE A 67 5.29 -4.98 -8.05
N THR A 68 4.69 -5.95 -8.75
CA THR A 68 3.45 -5.72 -9.52
C THR A 68 2.30 -5.29 -8.62
N GLU A 69 2.09 -5.95 -7.49
CA GLU A 69 1.02 -5.58 -6.56
C GLU A 69 1.27 -4.22 -5.91
N PHE A 70 2.51 -3.92 -5.55
CA PHE A 70 2.92 -2.62 -5.01
C PHE A 70 2.63 -1.47 -5.98
N LEU A 71 2.98 -1.62 -7.26
CA LEU A 71 2.67 -0.62 -8.29
C LEU A 71 1.15 -0.45 -8.46
N ARG A 72 0.39 -1.54 -8.49
CA ARG A 72 -1.07 -1.51 -8.58
C ARG A 72 -1.71 -0.78 -7.40
N LEU A 73 -1.20 -1.01 -6.19
CA LEU A 73 -1.67 -0.33 -4.98
C LEU A 73 -1.36 1.17 -5.03
N ILE A 74 -0.17 1.57 -5.49
CA ILE A 74 0.17 2.99 -5.67
C ILE A 74 -0.81 3.66 -6.63
N GLU A 75 -1.04 3.06 -7.80
CA GLU A 75 -1.94 3.59 -8.81
C GLU A 75 -3.38 3.75 -8.26
N ASP A 76 -3.90 2.71 -7.60
CA ASP A 76 -5.22 2.73 -6.95
C ASP A 76 -5.34 3.88 -5.93
N LYS A 77 -4.33 4.06 -5.08
CA LYS A 77 -4.34 5.14 -4.08
C LYS A 77 -4.19 6.52 -4.70
N GLN A 78 -3.40 6.66 -5.75
CA GLN A 78 -3.28 7.92 -6.51
C GLN A 78 -4.64 8.33 -7.09
N VAL A 79 -5.36 7.40 -7.73
CA VAL A 79 -6.70 7.63 -8.29
C VAL A 79 -7.69 8.02 -7.19
N LYS A 80 -7.65 7.34 -6.03
CA LYS A 80 -8.51 7.67 -4.88
C LYS A 80 -8.22 9.09 -4.37
N ILE A 81 -6.94 9.47 -4.23
CA ILE A 81 -6.54 10.82 -3.80
C ILE A 81 -7.07 11.87 -4.77
N GLU A 82 -6.89 11.68 -6.08
CA GLU A 82 -7.38 12.63 -7.08
C GLU A 82 -8.90 12.80 -7.05
N LYS A 83 -9.64 11.71 -6.85
CA LYS A 83 -11.10 11.75 -6.71
C LYS A 83 -11.52 12.59 -5.51
N LEU A 84 -10.92 12.34 -4.35
CA LEU A 84 -11.20 13.10 -3.12
C LEU A 84 -10.85 14.58 -3.27
N ASP A 85 -9.74 14.90 -3.94
CA ASP A 85 -9.34 16.29 -4.21
C ASP A 85 -10.30 17.01 -5.17
N ARG A 86 -10.83 16.31 -6.18
CA ARG A 86 -11.90 16.86 -7.04
C ARG A 86 -13.17 17.15 -6.24
N GLU A 87 -13.63 16.19 -5.44
CA GLU A 87 -14.82 16.34 -4.60
C GLU A 87 -14.66 17.50 -3.59
N ARG A 88 -13.48 17.66 -2.99
CA ARG A 88 -13.15 18.79 -2.11
C ARG A 88 -13.26 20.14 -2.82
N LYS A 89 -12.77 20.25 -4.06
CA LYS A 89 -12.83 21.48 -4.85
C LYS A 89 -14.27 21.85 -5.22
N VAL A 90 -15.09 20.87 -5.60
CA VAL A 90 -16.51 21.07 -5.91
C VAL A 90 -17.27 21.60 -4.70
N ILE A 91 -17.11 20.96 -3.53
CA ILE A 91 -17.76 21.42 -2.28
C ILE A 91 -17.32 22.85 -1.91
N SER A 92 -16.03 23.18 -2.06
CA SER A 92 -15.54 24.54 -1.81
C SER A 92 -16.14 25.60 -2.75
N HIS A 93 -16.56 25.22 -3.97
CA HIS A 93 -17.21 26.13 -4.90
C HIS A 93 -18.68 26.35 -4.54
N PHE A 94 -19.39 25.28 -4.15
CA PHE A 94 -20.78 25.35 -3.70
C PHE A 94 -20.99 26.13 -2.39
N ILE A 95 -20.00 26.17 -1.50
CA ILE A 95 -20.08 26.94 -0.23
C ILE A 95 -19.82 28.46 -0.46
N LYS A 96 -19.27 28.85 -1.62
CA LYS A 96 -18.93 30.25 -1.94
C LYS A 96 -20.00 30.99 -2.76
N VAL A 97 -21.09 30.33 -3.14
CA VAL A 97 -22.26 30.89 -3.84
C VAL A 97 -23.42 31.00 -2.87
#